data_AF-A0A497LAQ1-F1
#
_entry.id   AF-A0A497LAQ1-F1
#
_cell.length_a   1.000
_cell.length_b   1.000
_cell.length_c   1.000
_cell.angle_alpha   90.00
_cell.angle_beta   90.00
_cell.angle_gamma   90.00
#
_symmetry.space_group_name_H-M   'P 1'
#
loop_
_entity.id
_entity.type
_entity.pdbx_description
1 polymer ?
#
loop_
_entity_poly.entity_id
_entity_poly.type
_entity_poly.pdbx_seq_one_letter_code
_entity_poly.pdbx_strand_id
1 'polypeptide(L)'
;MAVLACDVGSLPPTLDTYLLERGASDVLRPARASSGAAVEFRRAVLSALRDKLSAGLDVPTYPQFRDMNRMFLSMFSGLERLEGRYVEAGRLAVKDARIPEVLVAREGARGLAEQLGLEKVRLRVCVTGPHTLSFCLAFRSPGLLLRLGRVLAEV
;
A
#
# COMPACT_ATOMS: atom_id res chain seq x y z
N MET A 1 -0.87 25.77 11.98
CA MET A 1 -1.83 26.17 10.93
C MET A 1 -3.23 25.79 11.36
N ALA A 2 -4.25 26.56 10.97
CA ALA A 2 -5.65 26.28 11.33
C ALA A 2 -6.29 25.17 10.47
N VAL A 3 -5.68 24.83 9.33
CA VAL A 3 -6.13 23.79 8.40
C VAL A 3 -4.91 22.95 8.00
N LEU A 4 -5.09 21.63 7.86
CA LEU A 4 -4.08 20.70 7.37
C LEU A 4 -4.44 20.23 5.95
N ALA A 5 -3.47 20.27 5.03
CA ALA A 5 -3.61 19.81 3.66
C ALA A 5 -3.21 18.33 3.49
N CYS A 6 -3.93 17.64 2.62
CA CYS A 6 -3.64 16.25 2.23
C CYS A 6 -4.07 16.01 0.77
N ASP A 7 -3.60 14.90 0.20
CA ASP A 7 -4.00 14.41 -1.12
C ASP A 7 -4.92 13.17 -0.99
N VAL A 8 -5.13 12.42 -2.07
CA VAL A 8 -6.11 11.30 -2.14
C VAL A 8 -5.49 9.93 -2.39
N GLY A 9 -4.16 9.79 -2.44
CA GLY A 9 -3.52 8.49 -2.64
C GLY A 9 -2.42 8.49 -3.68
N SER A 10 -2.82 8.07 -4.88
CA SER A 10 -1.94 7.63 -5.96
C SER A 10 -1.12 8.75 -6.59
N LEU A 11 -0.03 8.34 -7.23
CA LEU A 11 0.78 9.18 -8.11
C LEU A 11 1.06 8.41 -9.40
N PRO A 12 1.36 9.11 -10.51
CA PRO A 12 1.83 8.45 -11.72
C PRO A 12 3.06 7.58 -11.42
N PRO A 13 3.12 6.33 -11.92
CA PRO A 13 4.26 5.46 -11.69
C PRO A 13 5.52 6.03 -12.36
N THR A 14 6.62 6.03 -11.62
CA THR A 14 7.95 6.47 -12.10
C THR A 14 8.87 5.30 -12.45
N LEU A 15 8.43 4.07 -12.17
CA LEU A 15 9.10 2.81 -12.48
C LEU A 15 8.17 1.95 -13.34
N ASP A 16 8.75 1.01 -14.10
CA ASP A 16 7.94 0.01 -14.79
C ASP A 16 7.21 -0.92 -13.80
N THR A 17 6.12 -1.52 -14.26
CA THR A 17 5.24 -2.36 -13.43
C THR A 17 5.97 -3.56 -12.83
N TYR A 18 6.95 -4.15 -13.53
CA TYR A 18 7.67 -5.31 -13.00
C TYR A 18 8.54 -4.91 -11.81
N LEU A 19 9.28 -3.80 -11.89
CA LEU A 19 10.08 -3.30 -10.78
C LEU A 19 9.20 -2.89 -9.58
N LEU A 20 8.04 -2.29 -9.81
CA LEU A 20 7.10 -1.95 -8.74
C LEU A 20 6.63 -3.19 -7.98
N GLU A 21 6.11 -4.19 -8.68
CA GLU A 21 5.57 -5.40 -8.05
C GLU A 21 6.68 -6.22 -7.39
N ARG A 22 7.82 -6.37 -8.06
CA ARG A 22 8.95 -7.13 -7.52
C ARG A 22 9.57 -6.45 -6.32
N GLY A 23 9.83 -5.15 -6.42
CA GLY A 23 10.40 -4.37 -5.33
C GLY A 23 9.49 -4.35 -4.10
N ALA A 24 8.18 -4.17 -4.31
CA ALA A 24 7.20 -4.25 -3.23
C ALA A 24 7.18 -5.61 -2.52
N SER A 25 7.31 -6.72 -3.25
CA SER A 25 7.44 -8.06 -2.65
C SER A 25 8.77 -8.24 -1.93
N ASP A 26 9.88 -7.77 -2.51
CA ASP A 26 11.22 -7.99 -1.98
C ASP A 26 11.49 -7.18 -0.70
N VAL A 27 10.94 -5.96 -0.56
CA VAL A 27 11.09 -5.17 0.68
C VAL A 27 10.43 -5.83 1.89
N LEU A 28 9.42 -6.68 1.70
CA LEU A 28 8.77 -7.42 2.79
C LEU A 28 9.60 -8.62 3.28
N ARG A 29 10.64 -9.02 2.54
CA ARG A 29 11.43 -10.23 2.79
C ARG A 29 12.87 -9.87 3.18
N PRO A 30 13.31 -10.14 4.42
CA PRO A 30 14.66 -9.77 4.88
C PRO A 30 15.79 -10.21 3.93
N ALA A 31 15.72 -11.44 3.42
CA ALA A 31 16.72 -12.00 2.50
C ALA A 31 16.80 -11.30 1.12
N ARG A 32 15.80 -10.46 0.77
CA ARG A 32 15.74 -9.74 -0.50
C ARG A 32 15.58 -8.24 -0.34
N ALA A 33 15.60 -7.72 0.89
CA ALA A 33 15.34 -6.32 1.16
C ALA A 33 16.38 -5.39 0.50
N SER A 34 17.59 -5.90 0.21
CA SER A 34 18.67 -5.21 -0.51
C SER A 34 18.76 -5.56 -2.00
N SER A 35 17.77 -6.28 -2.57
CA SER A 35 17.75 -6.55 -4.01
C SER A 35 17.66 -5.25 -4.81
N GLY A 36 18.13 -5.27 -6.06
CA GLY A 36 18.04 -4.08 -6.93
C GLY A 36 16.61 -3.56 -7.07
N ALA A 37 15.63 -4.46 -7.20
CA ALA A 37 14.21 -4.09 -7.27
C ALA A 37 13.72 -3.46 -5.95
N ALA A 38 14.12 -4.00 -4.79
CA ALA A 38 13.77 -3.42 -3.49
C ALA A 38 14.38 -2.03 -3.30
N VAL A 39 15.62 -1.82 -3.76
CA VAL A 39 16.30 -0.52 -3.72
C VAL A 39 15.58 0.51 -4.58
N GLU A 40 15.26 0.17 -5.83
CA GLU A 40 14.55 1.10 -6.72
C GLU A 40 13.14 1.41 -6.22
N PHE A 41 12.40 0.41 -5.72
CA PHE A 41 11.09 0.64 -5.10
C PHE A 41 11.18 1.57 -3.90
N ARG A 42 12.18 1.38 -3.01
CA ARG A 42 12.40 2.30 -1.88
C ARG A 42 12.68 3.71 -2.35
N ARG A 43 13.58 3.87 -3.32
CA ARG A 43 13.91 5.18 -3.90
C ARG A 43 12.67 5.86 -4.47
N ALA A 44 11.85 5.16 -5.24
CA ALA A 44 10.64 5.73 -5.84
C ALA A 44 9.63 6.20 -4.78
N VAL A 45 9.35 5.38 -3.76
CA VAL A 45 8.43 5.74 -2.67
C VAL A 45 8.96 6.93 -1.87
N LEU A 46 10.24 6.92 -1.47
CA LEU A 46 10.80 8.01 -0.66
C LEU A 46 10.93 9.31 -1.45
N SER A 47 11.31 9.25 -2.73
CA SER A 47 11.34 10.44 -3.60
C SER A 47 9.93 11.05 -3.71
N ALA A 48 8.93 10.23 -4.02
CA ALA A 48 7.57 10.73 -4.17
C ALA A 48 6.99 11.28 -2.86
N LEU A 49 7.30 10.67 -1.71
CA LEU A 49 6.88 11.19 -0.42
C LEU A 49 7.57 12.53 -0.10
N ARG A 50 8.87 12.66 -0.41
CA ARG A 50 9.58 13.93 -0.29
C ARG A 50 8.97 15.01 -1.18
N ASP A 51 8.61 14.68 -2.41
CA ASP A 51 8.04 15.62 -3.36
C ASP A 51 6.64 16.08 -2.88
N LYS A 52 5.82 15.16 -2.34
CA LYS A 52 4.55 15.48 -1.66
C LYS A 52 4.72 16.44 -0.49
N LEU A 53 5.70 16.19 0.39
CA LEU A 53 5.97 17.05 1.55
C LEU A 53 6.50 18.43 1.13
N SER A 54 7.42 18.45 0.15
CA SER A 54 7.98 19.69 -0.41
C SER A 54 6.93 20.55 -1.12
N ALA A 55 5.86 19.94 -1.63
CA ALA A 55 4.71 20.63 -2.20
C ALA A 55 3.78 21.27 -1.14
N GLY A 56 4.09 21.14 0.15
CA GLY A 56 3.35 21.77 1.24
C GLY A 56 2.20 20.93 1.81
N LEU A 57 2.16 19.62 1.55
CA LEU A 57 1.18 18.73 2.19
C LEU A 57 1.56 18.46 3.65
N ASP A 58 0.63 18.73 4.57
CA ASP A 58 0.82 18.50 6.00
C ASP A 58 0.72 17.02 6.39
N VAL A 59 -0.23 16.31 5.76
CA VAL A 59 -0.52 14.89 6.02
C VAL A 59 -0.74 14.15 4.69
N PRO A 60 0.32 13.96 3.89
CA PRO A 60 0.21 13.22 2.64
C PRO A 60 -0.24 11.78 2.87
N THR A 61 -0.84 11.17 1.85
CA THR A 61 -0.96 9.71 1.80
C THR A 61 0.35 9.07 1.37
N TYR A 62 0.54 7.79 1.69
CA TYR A 62 1.65 7.04 1.12
C TYR A 62 1.59 7.07 -0.43
N PRO A 63 2.73 7.19 -1.13
CA PRO A 63 2.76 7.14 -2.59
C PRO A 63 2.32 5.77 -3.09
N GLN A 64 1.07 5.64 -3.54
CA GLN A 64 0.54 4.37 -4.05
C GLN A 64 0.71 4.30 -5.57
N PHE A 65 1.65 3.46 -6.03
CA PHE A 65 1.91 3.24 -7.47
C PHE A 65 1.23 1.99 -8.03
N ARG A 66 0.84 1.06 -7.16
CA ARG A 66 0.27 -0.25 -7.52
C ARG A 66 -1.25 -0.23 -7.46
N ASP A 67 -1.88 -1.18 -8.13
CA ASP A 67 -3.35 -1.35 -8.10
C ASP A 67 -3.84 -1.59 -6.67
N MET A 68 -4.70 -0.69 -6.19
CA MET A 68 -5.15 -0.71 -4.80
C MET A 68 -5.86 -2.02 -4.41
N ASN A 69 -6.64 -2.59 -5.33
CA ASN A 69 -7.44 -3.79 -5.04
C ASN A 69 -6.54 -5.01 -4.99
N ARG A 70 -5.69 -5.20 -6.01
CA ARG A 70 -4.74 -6.31 -6.08
C ARG A 70 -3.78 -6.28 -4.91
N MET A 71 -3.33 -5.10 -4.48
CA MET A 71 -2.48 -4.94 -3.30
C MET A 71 -3.15 -5.56 -2.06
N PHE A 72 -4.35 -5.11 -1.67
CA PHE A 72 -5.04 -5.65 -0.49
C PHE A 72 -5.43 -7.13 -0.66
N LEU A 73 -5.92 -7.55 -1.83
CA LEU A 73 -6.30 -8.95 -2.04
C LEU A 73 -5.10 -9.91 -2.02
N SER A 74 -3.92 -9.45 -2.44
CA SER A 74 -2.68 -10.25 -2.38
C SER A 74 -2.23 -10.52 -0.94
N MET A 75 -2.64 -9.66 0.01
CA MET A 75 -2.36 -9.80 1.43
C MET A 75 -3.23 -10.88 2.09
N PHE A 76 -4.24 -11.41 1.40
CA PHE A 76 -5.19 -12.39 1.96
C PHE A 76 -4.91 -13.82 1.48
N SER A 77 -5.17 -14.80 2.37
CA SER A 77 -5.28 -16.23 2.07
C SER A 77 -6.73 -16.62 1.86
N GLY A 78 -6.97 -17.83 1.34
CA GLY A 78 -8.31 -18.31 1.05
C GLY A 78 -8.93 -17.71 -0.22
N LEU A 79 -8.17 -16.94 -1.00
CA LEU A 79 -8.57 -16.44 -2.31
C LEU A 79 -7.76 -17.08 -3.43
N GLU A 80 -8.45 -17.48 -4.49
CA GLU A 80 -7.87 -17.91 -5.76
C GLU A 80 -8.38 -17.04 -6.90
N ARG A 81 -7.64 -16.99 -8.01
CA ARG A 81 -8.02 -16.21 -9.18
C ARG A 81 -8.47 -17.14 -10.30
N LEU A 82 -9.75 -17.04 -10.68
CA LEU A 82 -10.38 -17.80 -11.75
C LEU A 82 -10.95 -16.81 -12.77
N GLU A 83 -10.57 -16.95 -14.04
CA GLU A 83 -11.05 -16.10 -15.15
C GLU A 83 -11.01 -14.59 -14.87
N GLY A 84 -9.95 -14.14 -14.20
CA GLY A 84 -9.75 -12.72 -13.88
C GLY A 84 -10.51 -12.21 -12.65
N ARG A 85 -11.36 -13.03 -12.03
CA ARG A 85 -12.06 -12.74 -10.76
C ARG A 85 -11.45 -13.51 -9.60
N TYR A 86 -11.68 -13.04 -8.38
CA TYR A 86 -11.32 -13.78 -7.16
C TYR A 86 -12.48 -14.67 -6.70
N VAL A 87 -12.16 -15.86 -6.19
CA VAL A 87 -13.10 -16.79 -5.57
C VAL A 87 -12.59 -17.17 -4.18
N GLU A 88 -13.50 -17.35 -3.22
CA GLU A 88 -13.16 -17.88 -1.90
C GLU A 88 -12.93 -19.40 -2.03
N ALA A 89 -11.66 -19.83 -1.99
CA ALA A 89 -11.24 -21.23 -2.04
C ALA A 89 -10.93 -21.82 -0.66
N GLY A 90 -11.00 -20.99 0.40
CA GLY A 90 -10.76 -21.41 1.77
C GLY A 90 -11.12 -20.31 2.77
N ARG A 91 -10.67 -20.46 4.02
CA ARG A 91 -10.88 -19.43 5.05
C ARG A 91 -10.11 -18.16 4.68
N LEU A 92 -10.83 -17.06 4.50
CA LEU A 92 -10.24 -15.74 4.33
C LEU A 92 -9.50 -15.32 5.60
N ALA A 93 -8.22 -14.99 5.49
CA ALA A 93 -7.37 -14.50 6.58
C ALA A 93 -6.21 -13.64 6.02
N VAL A 94 -5.54 -12.88 6.88
CA VAL A 94 -4.35 -12.09 6.48
C VAL A 94 -3.12 -13.01 6.42
N LYS A 95 -2.38 -12.97 5.30
CA LYS A 95 -1.05 -13.59 5.13
C LYS A 95 0.05 -12.67 5.65
N ASP A 96 -0.03 -11.39 5.30
CA ASP A 96 0.92 -10.35 5.68
C ASP A 96 0.19 -9.01 5.70
N ALA A 97 0.14 -8.37 6.87
CA ALA A 97 -0.57 -7.09 7.07
C ALA A 97 0.24 -5.88 6.57
N ARG A 98 1.50 -6.06 6.18
CA ARG A 98 2.37 -4.94 5.84
C ARG A 98 2.08 -4.42 4.43
N ILE A 99 1.73 -3.14 4.33
CA ILE A 99 1.71 -2.40 3.06
C ILE A 99 3.15 -1.97 2.74
N PRO A 100 3.78 -2.47 1.65
CA PRO A 100 5.17 -2.17 1.28
C PRO A 100 5.51 -0.68 1.27
N GLU A 101 4.68 0.16 0.68
CA GLU A 101 4.89 1.61 0.59
C GLU A 101 4.87 2.27 1.97
N VAL A 102 3.99 1.82 2.86
CA VAL A 102 3.90 2.32 4.25
C VAL A 102 5.10 1.86 5.07
N LEU A 103 5.57 0.63 4.89
CA LEU A 103 6.79 0.13 5.50
C LEU A 103 7.99 1.01 5.12
N VAL A 104 8.17 1.25 3.82
CA VAL A 104 9.26 2.08 3.30
C VAL A 104 9.13 3.53 3.80
N ALA A 105 7.94 4.12 3.76
CA ALA A 105 7.70 5.47 4.26
C ALA A 105 8.05 5.58 5.75
N ARG A 106 7.68 4.58 6.57
CA ARG A 106 8.00 4.55 8.00
C ARG A 106 9.51 4.43 8.25
N GLU A 107 10.20 3.59 7.50
CA GLU A 107 11.66 3.42 7.61
C GLU A 107 12.42 4.70 7.21
N GLY A 108 11.96 5.41 6.17
CA GLY A 108 12.59 6.64 5.69
C GLY A 108 12.10 7.94 6.36
N ALA A 109 11.05 7.87 7.19
CA ALA A 109 10.39 9.05 7.75
C ALA A 109 11.34 9.96 8.53
N ARG A 110 12.26 9.38 9.32
CA ARG A 110 13.24 10.15 10.09
C ARG A 110 14.18 10.94 9.18
N GLY A 111 14.77 10.28 8.18
CA GLY A 111 15.67 10.93 7.23
C GLY A 111 14.97 12.03 6.43
N LEU A 112 13.72 11.81 6.02
CA LEU A 112 12.92 12.83 5.35
C LEU A 112 12.59 14.02 6.26
N ALA A 113 12.26 13.77 7.52
CA ALA A 113 11.97 14.83 8.48
C ALA A 113 13.21 15.72 8.71
N GLU A 114 14.38 15.10 8.92
CA GLU A 114 15.65 15.81 9.09
C GLU A 114 16.01 16.63 7.83
N GLN A 115 15.87 16.05 6.64
CA GLN A 115 16.17 16.73 5.37
C GLN A 115 15.27 17.94 5.09
N LEU A 116 14.01 17.89 5.52
CA LEU A 116 13.00 18.92 5.25
C LEU A 116 12.77 19.87 6.43
N GLY A 117 13.53 19.72 7.53
CA GLY A 117 13.35 20.54 8.73
C GLY A 117 12.01 20.34 9.44
N LEU A 118 11.43 19.14 9.33
CA LEU A 118 10.15 18.79 9.94
C LEU A 118 10.36 18.11 11.30
N GLU A 119 9.48 18.37 12.26
CA GLU A 119 9.48 17.65 13.55
C GLU A 119 9.20 16.14 13.35
N LYS A 120 8.26 15.83 12.46
CA LYS A 120 7.87 14.46 12.10
C LYS A 120 7.11 14.43 10.78
N VAL A 121 7.22 13.32 10.05
CA VAL A 121 6.35 13.02 8.91
C VAL A 121 5.03 12.45 9.43
N ARG A 122 3.92 13.11 9.11
CA ARG A 122 2.56 12.59 9.31
C ARG A 122 2.11 11.91 8.01
N LEU A 123 1.43 10.78 8.12
CA LEU A 123 1.01 10.00 6.95
C LEU A 123 -0.43 9.53 7.11
N ARG A 124 -1.27 9.76 6.10
CA ARG A 124 -2.62 9.19 6.03
C ARG A 124 -2.58 7.84 5.30
N VAL A 125 -2.79 6.75 6.01
CA VAL A 125 -2.88 5.42 5.40
C VAL A 125 -4.29 5.21 4.86
N CYS A 126 -4.40 5.02 3.54
CA CYS A 126 -5.65 4.74 2.87
C CYS A 126 -5.86 3.22 2.76
N VAL A 127 -7.08 2.75 3.06
CA VAL A 127 -7.46 1.34 2.96
C VAL A 127 -8.64 1.21 2.02
N THR A 128 -8.57 0.25 1.09
CA THR A 128 -9.69 -0.03 0.20
C THR A 128 -10.78 -0.77 0.97
N GLY A 129 -11.97 -0.16 1.06
CA GLY A 129 -13.07 -0.73 1.83
C GLY A 129 -13.60 -2.06 1.27
N PRO A 130 -14.27 -2.87 2.11
CA PRO A 130 -14.75 -4.21 1.74
C PRO A 130 -15.78 -4.18 0.60
N HIS A 131 -16.58 -3.12 0.53
CA HIS A 131 -17.53 -2.93 -0.56
C HIS A 131 -16.83 -2.84 -1.92
N THR A 132 -15.78 -2.02 -2.02
CA THR A 132 -14.98 -1.88 -3.25
C THR A 132 -14.25 -3.16 -3.59
N LEU A 133 -13.59 -3.80 -2.61
CA LEU A 133 -12.89 -5.08 -2.85
C LEU A 133 -13.84 -6.19 -3.33
N SER A 134 -15.10 -6.19 -2.89
CA SER A 134 -16.08 -7.19 -3.31
C SER A 134 -16.33 -7.21 -4.83
N PHE A 135 -16.10 -6.11 -5.53
CA PHE A 135 -16.24 -6.07 -7.01
C PHE A 135 -15.16 -6.87 -7.73
N CYS A 136 -14.06 -7.20 -7.06
CA CYS A 136 -13.03 -8.08 -7.62
C CYS A 136 -13.40 -9.56 -7.50
N LEU A 137 -14.41 -9.91 -6.69
CA LEU A 137 -14.83 -11.29 -6.44
C LEU A 137 -15.94 -11.71 -7.40
N ALA A 138 -15.95 -12.99 -7.78
CA ALA A 138 -16.93 -13.57 -8.69
C ALA A 138 -18.34 -13.62 -8.06
N PHE A 139 -18.41 -13.91 -6.76
CA PHE A 139 -19.65 -14.01 -6.01
C PHE A 139 -19.68 -12.95 -4.91
N ARG A 140 -20.77 -12.19 -4.83
CA ARG A 140 -20.94 -11.12 -3.84
C ARG A 140 -22.12 -11.44 -2.94
N SER A 141 -21.91 -11.32 -1.63
CA SER A 141 -22.94 -11.52 -0.62
C SER A 141 -22.70 -10.61 0.58
N PRO A 142 -23.73 -10.31 1.40
CA PRO A 142 -23.53 -9.62 2.68
C PRO A 142 -22.53 -10.36 3.58
N GLY A 143 -22.54 -11.69 3.56
CA GLY A 143 -21.59 -12.52 4.31
C GLY A 143 -20.15 -12.32 3.87
N LEU A 144 -19.90 -12.19 2.56
CA LEU A 144 -18.57 -11.87 2.03
C LEU A 144 -18.12 -10.47 2.49
N LEU A 145 -18.99 -9.46 2.41
CA LEU A 145 -18.65 -8.09 2.83
C LEU A 145 -18.22 -8.05 4.30
N LEU A 146 -18.93 -8.78 5.17
CA LEU A 146 -18.58 -8.92 6.57
C LEU A 146 -17.21 -9.61 6.77
N ARG A 147 -16.92 -10.68 6.01
CA ARG A 147 -15.63 -11.36 6.07
C ARG A 147 -14.49 -10.47 5.59
N LEU A 148 -14.65 -9.78 4.46
CA LEU A 148 -13.68 -8.80 3.96
C LEU A 148 -13.44 -7.69 4.98
N GLY A 149 -14.50 -7.17 5.62
CA GLY A 149 -14.37 -6.15 6.66
C GLY A 149 -13.58 -6.63 7.88
N ARG A 150 -13.81 -7.88 8.32
CA ARG A 150 -13.07 -8.49 9.43
C ARG A 150 -11.58 -8.65 9.11
N VAL A 151 -11.27 -9.19 7.93
CA VAL A 151 -9.87 -9.42 7.53
C VAL A 151 -9.15 -8.10 7.25
N LEU A 152 -9.83 -7.08 6.72
CA LEU A 152 -9.27 -5.73 6.58
C LEU A 152 -8.97 -5.06 7.93
N ALA A 153 -9.70 -5.38 8.99
CA ALA A 153 -9.43 -4.83 10.32
C ALA A 153 -8.14 -5.39 10.95
N GLU A 154 -7.58 -6.47 10.37
CA GLU A 154 -6.31 -7.07 10.78
C GLU A 154 -5.11 -6.55 9.96
N VAL A 155 -5.34 -5.66 8.99
CA VAL A 155 -4.33 -5.00 8.15
C VAL A 155 -3.90 -3.67 8.77
#